data_AF-A0A533Y1R7-F1
#
_entry.id   AF-A0A533Y1R7-F1
#
_cell.length_a   1.000
_cell.length_b   1.000
_cell.length_c   1.000
_cell.angle_alpha   90.00
_cell.angle_beta   90.00
_cell.angle_gamma   90.00
#
_symmetry.space_group_name_H-M   'P 1'
#
loop_
_entity.id
_entity.type
_entity.pdbx_description
1 polymer ?
#
loop_
_entity_poly.entity_id
_entity_poly.type
_entity_poly.pdbx_seq_one_letter_code
_entity_poly.pdbx_strand_id
1 'polypeptide(L)'
;MQDRLQFLPRDQSWPRVKLGIASPATPPPNFTDFKLHNTGVAQREFDDPAVGTGHAAGSFALFVPSIPTLATRTANDLPATELHPGASERFRSIPTAGTTLTDLAVWSIFLNPDMSNPQAKIRAILCEEHLPVACSTVNDSDLLNEAIARFKTPGLRDLSHSKPYMHNGQFDTLEDAVGFYLGSSSAERAGTLLNGVNALRGIALLPGDIAPLVAFLKSLNEDYQ
;
A
#
# COMPACT_ATOMS: atom_id res chain seq x y z
N MET A 1 -35.13 -63.91 -10.42
CA MET A 1 -34.55 -63.16 -9.28
C MET A 1 -33.61 -62.13 -9.88
N GLN A 2 -34.11 -61.01 -10.43
CA GLN A 2 -34.38 -59.76 -9.71
C GLN A 2 -33.26 -59.38 -8.74
N ASP A 3 -32.33 -58.55 -9.22
CA ASP A 3 -31.89 -57.41 -8.41
C ASP A 3 -31.77 -56.15 -9.27
N ARG A 4 -32.21 -55.04 -8.69
CA ARG A 4 -32.64 -53.80 -9.34
C ARG A 4 -31.47 -52.89 -9.68
N LEU A 5 -31.25 -52.64 -10.97
CA LEU A 5 -30.60 -51.41 -11.46
C LEU A 5 -31.70 -50.39 -11.76
N GLN A 6 -31.90 -49.43 -10.85
CA GLN A 6 -32.75 -48.27 -11.09
C GLN A 6 -31.95 -47.17 -11.82
N PHE A 7 -32.45 -46.86 -13.02
CA PHE A 7 -32.39 -45.62 -13.79
C PHE A 7 -31.98 -44.34 -13.05
N LEU A 8 -31.16 -43.50 -13.69
CA LEU A 8 -31.59 -42.27 -14.40
C LEU A 8 -30.39 -41.58 -15.14
N PRO A 9 -30.65 -40.78 -16.18
CA PRO A 9 -29.67 -40.36 -17.19
C PRO A 9 -28.88 -39.10 -16.83
N ARG A 10 -27.74 -38.91 -17.54
CA ARG A 10 -26.89 -37.72 -17.48
C ARG A 10 -27.63 -36.49 -18.02
N ASP A 11 -28.06 -35.62 -17.11
CA ASP A 11 -28.17 -34.18 -17.36
C ASP A 11 -27.84 -33.46 -16.04
N GLN A 12 -26.64 -32.89 -15.98
CA GLN A 12 -26.37 -31.75 -15.12
C GLN A 12 -25.58 -30.76 -15.96
N SER A 13 -26.34 -29.96 -16.72
CA SER A 13 -25.91 -28.65 -17.17
C SER A 13 -25.39 -27.83 -15.98
N TRP A 14 -24.07 -27.59 -15.96
CA TRP A 14 -23.49 -26.57 -15.10
C TRP A 14 -24.11 -25.22 -15.47
N PRO A 15 -24.56 -24.40 -14.50
CA PRO A 15 -25.05 -23.06 -14.84
C PRO A 15 -23.90 -22.29 -15.49
N ARG A 16 -24.11 -21.90 -16.75
CA ARG A 16 -23.24 -20.92 -17.41
C ARG A 16 -23.27 -19.67 -16.56
N VAL A 17 -22.14 -19.32 -15.96
CA VAL A 17 -21.95 -17.99 -15.37
C VAL A 17 -22.13 -17.00 -16.51
N LYS A 18 -23.29 -16.33 -16.55
CA LYS A 18 -23.43 -15.10 -17.31
C LYS A 18 -22.44 -14.13 -16.67
N LEU A 19 -21.42 -13.71 -17.42
CA LEU A 19 -20.73 -12.44 -17.20
C LEU A 19 -21.80 -11.35 -17.31
N GLY A 20 -22.48 -11.10 -16.21
CA GLY A 20 -23.56 -10.14 -16.09
C GLY A 20 -22.96 -8.75 -15.96
N ILE A 21 -23.20 -7.94 -16.98
CA ILE A 21 -23.09 -6.48 -16.93
C ILE A 21 -23.83 -6.00 -15.67
N ALA A 22 -23.18 -5.10 -14.92
CA ALA A 22 -23.67 -4.57 -13.65
C ALA A 22 -25.13 -4.11 -13.73
N SER A 23 -25.91 -4.43 -12.69
CA SER A 23 -27.27 -3.91 -12.51
C SER A 23 -27.21 -2.38 -12.33
N PRO A 24 -28.08 -1.57 -12.97
CA PRO A 24 -27.94 -0.11 -13.07
C PRO A 24 -28.16 0.68 -11.77
N ALA A 25 -28.35 0.01 -10.62
CA ALA A 25 -28.72 0.65 -9.36
C ALA A 25 -27.56 0.88 -8.37
N THR A 26 -26.37 0.33 -8.64
CA THR A 26 -25.18 0.56 -7.81
C THR A 26 -24.17 1.40 -8.58
N PRO A 27 -23.66 2.53 -8.05
CA PRO A 27 -22.54 3.21 -8.67
C PRO A 27 -21.38 2.23 -8.82
N PRO A 28 -20.62 2.30 -9.92
CA PRO A 28 -19.49 1.41 -10.12
C PRO A 28 -18.49 1.59 -8.97
N PRO A 29 -17.82 0.51 -8.53
CA PRO A 29 -16.84 0.61 -7.44
C PRO A 29 -15.71 1.56 -7.82
N ASN A 30 -15.24 2.34 -6.84
CA ASN A 30 -14.15 3.30 -7.02
C ASN A 30 -12.78 2.62 -7.24
N PHE A 31 -12.65 1.34 -6.87
CA PHE A 31 -11.39 0.60 -6.90
C PHE A 31 -10.21 1.33 -6.24
N THR A 32 -10.51 2.09 -5.19
CA THR A 32 -9.61 2.71 -4.22
C THR A 32 -10.45 3.05 -2.98
N ASP A 33 -9.80 3.16 -1.83
CA ASP A 33 -10.42 3.63 -0.59
C ASP A 33 -10.07 5.10 -0.28
N PHE A 34 -9.23 5.75 -1.11
CA PHE A 34 -8.70 7.09 -0.88
C PHE A 34 -7.99 7.28 0.47
N LYS A 35 -7.53 6.19 1.09
CA LYS A 35 -6.79 6.19 2.36
C LYS A 35 -5.28 6.16 2.14
N LEU A 36 -4.55 6.03 3.24
CA LEU A 36 -3.10 6.00 3.32
C LEU A 36 -2.67 4.70 3.99
N HIS A 37 -1.89 3.88 3.30
CA HIS A 37 -1.47 2.56 3.79
C HIS A 37 0.02 2.37 3.64
N ASN A 38 0.60 1.64 4.60
CA ASN A 38 1.93 1.06 4.43
C ASN A 38 1.78 -0.39 3.97
N THR A 39 2.26 -0.68 2.77
CA THR A 39 2.31 -2.03 2.19
C THR A 39 3.68 -2.69 2.33
N GLY A 40 4.65 -1.97 2.88
CA GLY A 40 6.04 -2.40 3.08
C GLY A 40 6.98 -2.13 1.91
N VAL A 41 6.56 -1.35 0.92
CA VAL A 41 7.40 -1.04 -0.26
C VAL A 41 8.64 -0.25 0.17
N ALA A 42 8.48 0.85 0.90
CA ALA A 42 9.61 1.68 1.36
C ALA A 42 10.55 0.91 2.31
N GLN A 43 9.99 0.08 3.20
CA GLN A 43 10.78 -0.79 4.06
C GLN A 43 11.60 -1.79 3.23
N ARG A 44 11.00 -2.44 2.22
CA ARG A 44 11.71 -3.39 1.36
C ARG A 44 12.80 -2.71 0.54
N GLU A 45 12.52 -1.54 -0.01
CA GLU A 45 13.49 -0.74 -0.76
C GLU A 45 14.67 -0.34 0.12
N PHE A 46 14.41 0.11 1.35
CA PHE A 46 15.47 0.45 2.30
C PHE A 46 16.26 -0.77 2.78
N ASP A 47 15.62 -1.93 2.91
CA ASP A 47 16.28 -3.17 3.35
C ASP A 47 17.05 -3.87 2.23
N ASP A 48 16.96 -3.42 0.98
CA ASP A 48 17.58 -4.08 -0.17
C ASP A 48 19.12 -3.98 -0.10
N PRO A 49 19.85 -5.12 -0.04
CA PRO A 49 21.30 -5.12 -0.08
C PRO A 49 21.91 -4.46 -1.33
N ALA A 50 21.14 -4.34 -2.41
CA ALA A 50 21.55 -3.63 -3.62
C ALA A 50 21.73 -2.12 -3.40
N VAL A 51 21.10 -1.53 -2.37
CA VAL A 51 21.34 -0.14 -1.96
C VAL A 51 22.79 0.07 -1.51
N GLY A 52 23.40 -0.97 -0.91
CA GLY A 52 24.81 -1.03 -0.52
C GLY A 52 25.03 -1.12 0.98
N THR A 53 26.25 -0.80 1.44
CA THR A 53 26.66 -1.02 2.84
C THR A 53 25.74 -0.32 3.82
N GLY A 54 25.25 -1.07 4.82
CA GLY A 54 24.28 -0.60 5.83
C GLY A 54 22.84 -0.99 5.56
N HIS A 55 22.53 -1.51 4.36
CA HIS A 55 21.19 -1.94 3.97
C HIS A 55 21.14 -3.48 3.87
N ALA A 56 20.25 -4.07 4.66
CA ALA A 56 19.94 -5.48 4.70
C ALA A 56 18.56 -5.67 5.34
N ALA A 57 18.04 -6.89 5.32
CA ALA A 57 16.77 -7.20 6.00
C ALA A 57 16.78 -6.73 7.46
N GLY A 58 15.83 -5.86 7.82
CA GLY A 58 15.71 -5.25 9.14
C GLY A 58 16.41 -3.90 9.33
N SER A 59 17.17 -3.42 8.34
CA SER A 59 17.84 -2.10 8.40
C SER A 59 16.85 -0.95 8.60
N PHE A 60 15.67 -1.00 7.99
CA PHE A 60 14.63 0.01 8.15
C PHE A 60 14.13 0.09 9.58
N ALA A 61 13.91 -1.07 10.24
CA ALA A 61 13.49 -1.10 11.64
C ALA A 61 14.55 -0.50 12.57
N LEU A 62 15.84 -0.74 12.28
CA LEU A 62 16.96 -0.11 13.00
C LEU A 62 17.10 1.38 12.70
N PHE A 63 16.66 1.82 11.53
CA PHE A 63 16.65 3.21 11.11
C PHE A 63 15.54 4.04 11.77
N VAL A 64 14.37 3.44 12.04
CA VAL A 64 13.19 4.15 12.59
C VAL A 64 13.49 5.04 13.80
N PRO A 65 14.26 4.63 14.82
CA PRO A 65 14.61 5.50 15.94
C PRO A 65 15.41 6.76 15.56
N SER A 66 16.00 6.79 14.37
CA SER A 66 16.75 7.93 13.82
C SER A 66 15.85 8.93 13.06
N ILE A 67 14.60 8.56 12.77
CA ILE A 67 13.62 9.48 12.16
C ILE A 67 13.27 10.55 13.20
N PRO A 68 13.34 11.86 12.85
CA PRO A 68 13.01 12.92 13.78
C PRO A 68 11.60 12.77 14.37
N THR A 69 11.46 13.07 15.66
CA THR A 69 10.15 13.14 16.33
C THR A 69 9.51 14.49 16.05
N LEU A 70 8.26 14.69 16.43
CA LEU A 70 7.62 16.00 16.34
C LEU A 70 8.41 17.10 17.08
N ALA A 71 9.10 16.75 18.17
CA ALA A 71 9.92 17.68 18.96
C ALA A 71 11.29 17.98 18.34
N THR A 72 11.84 17.08 17.51
CA THR A 72 13.18 17.22 16.95
C THR A 72 13.19 17.49 15.44
N ARG A 73 12.05 17.33 14.77
CA ARG A 73 11.87 17.63 13.35
C ARG A 73 12.01 19.12 13.08
N THR A 74 12.72 19.46 12.03
CA THR A 74 13.02 20.83 11.57
C THR A 74 12.48 21.06 10.16
N ALA A 75 12.49 22.32 9.69
CA ALA A 75 12.13 22.65 8.30
C ALA A 75 13.02 21.93 7.27
N ASN A 76 14.27 21.62 7.61
CA ASN A 76 15.18 20.88 6.72
C ASN A 76 14.80 19.41 6.52
N ASP A 77 13.97 18.85 7.40
CA ASP A 77 13.49 17.47 7.30
C ASP A 77 12.22 17.35 6.45
N LEU A 78 11.59 18.48 6.13
CA LEU A 78 10.37 18.56 5.34
C LEU A 78 10.72 18.72 3.85
N PRO A 79 9.75 18.52 2.93
CA PRO A 79 9.95 18.75 1.51
C PRO A 79 10.28 20.21 1.23
N ALA A 80 11.06 20.47 0.18
CA ALA A 80 11.32 21.83 -0.27
C ALA A 80 10.02 22.46 -0.79
N THR A 81 9.86 23.73 -0.46
CA THR A 81 8.72 24.56 -0.86
C THR A 81 9.22 25.93 -1.29
N GLU A 82 8.32 26.81 -1.76
CA GLU A 82 8.67 28.20 -2.03
C GLU A 82 9.18 28.94 -0.78
N LEU A 83 8.70 28.57 0.42
CA LEU A 83 9.12 29.17 1.69
C LEU A 83 10.41 28.54 2.24
N HIS A 84 10.65 27.26 1.94
CA HIS A 84 11.81 26.50 2.38
C HIS A 84 12.51 25.80 1.20
N PRO A 85 13.10 26.53 0.25
CA PRO A 85 13.67 25.94 -0.98
C PRO A 85 14.94 25.12 -0.73
N GLY A 86 15.58 25.27 0.42
CA GLY A 86 16.82 24.58 0.80
C GLY A 86 16.63 23.34 1.66
N ALA A 87 15.40 22.84 1.81
CA ALA A 87 15.14 21.65 2.61
C ALA A 87 15.87 20.42 2.01
N SER A 88 16.25 19.47 2.85
CA SER A 88 17.22 18.42 2.47
C SER A 88 16.68 17.39 1.48
N GLU A 89 15.36 17.29 1.33
CA GLU A 89 14.66 16.26 0.52
C GLU A 89 14.97 14.81 0.93
N ARG A 90 15.63 14.59 2.07
CA ARG A 90 16.10 13.26 2.44
C ARG A 90 14.99 12.24 2.63
N PHE A 91 13.82 12.70 3.07
CA PHE A 91 12.63 11.87 3.33
C PHE A 91 11.66 11.79 2.14
N ARG A 92 12.14 12.16 0.94
CA ARG A 92 11.48 12.03 -0.36
C ARG A 92 12.45 11.50 -1.42
N SER A 93 13.44 10.71 -0.99
CA SER A 93 14.56 10.29 -1.82
C SER A 93 14.71 8.77 -1.81
N ILE A 94 15.29 8.24 -2.88
CA ILE A 94 15.64 6.82 -2.96
C ILE A 94 16.77 6.54 -1.95
N PRO A 95 16.68 5.43 -1.18
CA PRO A 95 17.77 5.02 -0.29
C PRO A 95 19.10 4.88 -1.03
N THR A 96 20.17 5.34 -0.38
CA THR A 96 21.55 5.26 -0.91
C THR A 96 22.50 4.91 0.21
N ALA A 97 23.45 4.01 -0.06
CA ALA A 97 24.44 3.57 0.93
C ALA A 97 25.11 4.73 1.67
N GLY A 98 25.22 4.59 3.00
CA GLY A 98 25.89 5.58 3.86
C GLY A 98 25.11 6.88 4.08
N THR A 99 23.84 6.95 3.65
CA THR A 99 22.98 8.11 3.84
C THR A 99 21.77 7.79 4.72
N THR A 100 20.94 8.80 4.98
CA THR A 100 19.61 8.66 5.62
C THR A 100 18.47 8.88 4.62
N LEU A 101 18.77 8.83 3.31
CA LEU A 101 17.77 8.99 2.26
C LEU A 101 16.76 7.84 2.32
N THR A 102 15.48 8.16 2.24
CA THR A 102 14.37 7.20 2.13
C THR A 102 13.09 7.97 1.81
N ASP A 103 12.04 7.32 1.31
CA ASP A 103 10.72 7.95 1.16
C ASP A 103 9.83 7.60 2.36
N LEU A 104 9.56 8.60 3.20
CA LEU A 104 8.66 8.43 4.36
C LEU A 104 7.21 8.82 4.06
N ALA A 105 6.91 9.23 2.82
CA ALA A 105 5.57 9.56 2.35
C ALA A 105 4.87 10.64 3.21
N VAL A 106 3.70 10.31 3.77
CA VAL A 106 2.86 11.23 4.52
C VAL A 106 3.53 11.77 5.78
N TRP A 107 4.54 11.11 6.34
CA TRP A 107 5.33 11.67 7.44
C TRP A 107 5.91 13.05 7.08
N SER A 108 6.37 13.23 5.84
CA SER A 108 6.94 14.48 5.33
C SER A 108 5.88 15.57 5.10
N ILE A 109 4.60 15.20 5.08
CA ILE A 109 3.48 16.09 4.82
C ILE A 109 2.72 16.43 6.11
N PHE A 110 2.60 15.49 7.04
CA PHE A 110 1.80 15.64 8.24
C PHE A 110 2.41 16.70 9.17
N LEU A 111 1.57 17.65 9.59
CA LEU A 111 1.94 18.83 10.38
C LEU A 111 3.05 19.67 9.72
N ASN A 112 3.10 19.69 8.39
CA ASN A 112 3.94 20.62 7.64
C ASN A 112 3.19 21.97 7.49
N PRO A 113 3.72 23.09 8.04
CA PRO A 113 3.07 24.40 7.98
C PRO A 113 2.92 24.94 6.56
N ASP A 114 3.80 24.56 5.64
CA ASP A 114 3.75 24.99 4.23
C ASP A 114 2.68 24.25 3.42
N MET A 115 2.11 23.18 3.98
CA MET A 115 1.10 22.34 3.35
C MET A 115 -0.16 22.28 4.24
N SER A 116 -0.75 23.42 4.54
CA SER A 116 -1.88 23.53 5.47
C SER A 116 -3.17 22.85 4.99
N ASN A 117 -3.44 22.87 3.68
CA ASN A 117 -4.69 22.35 3.09
C ASN A 117 -5.01 20.88 3.41
N PRO A 118 -4.09 19.90 3.27
CA PRO A 118 -4.40 18.49 3.49
C PRO A 118 -4.48 18.06 4.97
N GLN A 119 -4.08 18.89 5.93
CA GLN A 119 -3.80 18.45 7.31
C GLN A 119 -5.01 17.82 8.01
N ALA A 120 -6.19 18.44 7.91
CA ALA A 120 -7.41 17.92 8.51
C ALA A 120 -7.77 16.52 7.98
N LYS A 121 -7.61 16.31 6.67
CA LYS A 121 -7.91 15.03 6.01
C LYS A 121 -6.88 13.95 6.36
N ILE A 122 -5.59 14.30 6.37
CA ILE A 122 -4.53 13.36 6.77
C ILE A 122 -4.75 12.90 8.21
N ARG A 123 -5.02 13.84 9.13
CA ARG A 123 -5.31 13.51 10.53
C ARG A 123 -6.47 12.52 10.66
N ALA A 124 -7.58 12.80 9.97
CA ALA A 124 -8.76 11.93 10.00
C ALA A 124 -8.43 10.51 9.50
N ILE A 125 -7.71 10.38 8.38
CA ILE A 125 -7.33 9.07 7.82
C ILE A 125 -6.41 8.30 8.77
N LEU A 126 -5.38 8.95 9.33
CA LEU A 126 -4.45 8.29 10.25
C LEU A 126 -5.18 7.83 11.52
N CYS A 127 -6.11 8.63 12.04
CA CYS A 127 -6.92 8.28 13.20
C CYS A 127 -7.86 7.09 12.98
N GLU A 128 -8.41 6.89 11.78
CA GLU A 128 -9.38 5.82 11.51
C GLU A 128 -8.81 4.41 11.76
N GLU A 129 -7.50 4.21 11.61
CA GLU A 129 -6.85 2.92 11.91
C GLU A 129 -6.78 2.64 13.42
N HIS A 130 -6.97 3.64 14.29
CA HIS A 130 -6.97 3.49 15.76
C HIS A 130 -8.34 3.20 16.36
N LEU A 131 -9.38 2.92 15.54
CA LEU A 131 -10.69 2.58 16.08
C LEU A 131 -10.60 1.38 17.06
N PRO A 132 -11.29 1.46 18.22
CA PRO A 132 -12.34 2.41 18.57
C PRO A 132 -11.87 3.70 19.29
N VAL A 133 -10.57 3.98 19.36
CA VAL A 133 -10.05 5.18 20.03
C VAL A 133 -10.53 6.43 19.30
N ALA A 134 -11.08 7.40 20.04
CA ALA A 134 -11.52 8.66 19.46
C ALA A 134 -10.30 9.46 18.94
N CYS A 135 -10.40 10.01 17.72
CA CYS A 135 -9.29 10.77 17.13
C CYS A 135 -8.84 11.97 17.99
N SER A 136 -9.75 12.56 18.77
CA SER A 136 -9.44 13.67 19.68
C SER A 136 -8.51 13.29 20.83
N THR A 137 -8.36 12.00 21.14
CA THR A 137 -7.49 11.50 22.21
C THR A 137 -6.14 11.01 21.70
N VAL A 138 -5.96 10.88 20.38
CA VAL A 138 -4.65 10.53 19.79
C VAL A 138 -3.83 11.80 19.61
N ASN A 139 -2.64 11.81 20.20
CA ASN A 139 -1.75 12.96 20.11
C ASN A 139 -1.02 13.01 18.75
N ASP A 140 -0.49 14.18 18.43
CA ASP A 140 0.15 14.45 17.15
C ASP A 140 1.44 13.67 16.92
N SER A 141 2.17 13.34 17.99
CA SER A 141 3.38 12.53 17.91
C SER A 141 3.08 11.09 17.52
N ASP A 142 2.01 10.51 18.06
CA ASP A 142 1.57 9.16 17.71
C ASP A 142 1.10 9.11 16.25
N LEU A 143 0.30 10.09 15.82
CA LEU A 143 -0.12 10.18 14.41
C LEU A 143 1.07 10.42 13.47
N LEU A 144 2.07 11.19 13.88
CA LEU A 144 3.28 11.36 13.08
C LEU A 144 4.06 10.04 12.94
N ASN A 145 4.17 9.25 14.00
CA ASN A 145 4.80 7.93 13.93
C ASN A 145 4.03 7.00 12.98
N GLU A 146 2.71 7.01 13.03
CA GLU A 146 1.84 6.23 12.13
C GLU A 146 1.94 6.65 10.66
N ALA A 147 2.26 7.92 10.41
CA ALA A 147 2.42 8.44 9.05
C ALA A 147 3.66 7.90 8.32
N ILE A 148 4.61 7.28 9.03
CA ILE A 148 5.84 6.73 8.45
C ILE A 148 5.49 5.69 7.37
N ALA A 149 5.98 5.93 6.15
CA ALA A 149 5.85 5.05 4.99
C ALA A 149 4.40 4.72 4.60
N ARG A 150 3.43 5.59 4.94
CA ARG A 150 2.04 5.48 4.48
C ARG A 150 1.82 6.28 3.22
N PHE A 151 1.44 5.59 2.14
CA PHE A 151 1.20 6.17 0.83
C PHE A 151 -0.29 6.12 0.49
N LYS A 152 -0.74 7.06 -0.33
CA LYS A 152 -2.10 7.05 -0.86
C LYS A 152 -2.34 5.77 -1.67
N THR A 153 -3.45 5.08 -1.41
CA THR A 153 -3.89 3.95 -2.22
C THR A 153 -4.22 4.41 -3.65
N PRO A 154 -3.50 3.95 -4.69
CA PRO A 154 -3.83 4.29 -6.06
C PRO A 154 -5.18 3.67 -6.47
N GLY A 155 -5.80 4.24 -7.52
CA GLY A 155 -6.94 3.59 -8.19
C GLY A 155 -6.46 2.38 -8.99
N LEU A 156 -7.28 1.33 -9.09
CA LEU A 156 -6.97 0.13 -9.89
C LEU A 156 -7.60 0.14 -11.29
N ARG A 157 -8.31 1.21 -11.66
CA ARG A 157 -8.76 1.44 -13.05
C ARG A 157 -7.57 1.81 -13.92
N ASP A 158 -7.54 1.34 -15.16
CA ASP A 158 -6.47 1.62 -16.14
C ASP A 158 -5.06 1.24 -15.66
N LEU A 159 -4.96 0.29 -14.73
CA LEU A 159 -3.70 -0.07 -14.10
C LEU A 159 -2.67 -0.62 -15.11
N SER A 160 -3.09 -1.16 -16.25
CA SER A 160 -2.11 -1.63 -17.25
C SER A 160 -1.34 -0.48 -17.93
N HIS A 161 -1.80 0.76 -17.79
CA HIS A 161 -1.18 1.96 -18.37
C HIS A 161 -0.31 2.74 -17.36
N SER A 162 -0.21 2.29 -16.11
CA SER A 162 0.49 3.01 -15.04
C SER A 162 1.85 2.40 -14.66
N LYS A 163 2.36 1.44 -15.44
CA LYS A 163 3.68 0.87 -15.18
C LYS A 163 4.80 1.93 -15.31
N PRO A 164 5.90 1.80 -14.54
CA PRO A 164 6.14 0.78 -13.51
C PRO A 164 5.30 1.02 -12.23
N TYR A 165 5.05 -0.05 -11.48
CA TYR A 165 4.11 -0.10 -10.34
C TYR A 165 4.75 0.24 -8.99
N MET A 166 3.89 0.54 -8.02
CA MET A 166 4.21 1.09 -6.69
C MET A 166 4.70 2.54 -6.74
N HIS A 167 4.88 3.19 -5.58
CA HIS A 167 5.29 4.59 -5.53
C HIS A 167 6.74 4.82 -6.00
N ASN A 168 7.58 3.78 -5.91
CA ASN A 168 8.99 3.81 -6.30
C ASN A 168 9.23 3.18 -7.69
N GLY A 169 8.20 2.67 -8.36
CA GLY A 169 8.35 2.05 -9.67
C GLY A 169 9.14 0.73 -9.66
N GLN A 170 9.23 0.02 -8.54
CA GLN A 170 10.08 -1.18 -8.43
C GLN A 170 9.61 -2.40 -9.25
N PHE A 171 8.40 -2.38 -9.82
CA PHE A 171 7.85 -3.52 -10.57
C PHE A 171 7.41 -3.13 -11.97
N ASP A 172 7.94 -3.82 -12.98
CA ASP A 172 7.55 -3.63 -14.38
C ASP A 172 6.25 -4.36 -14.76
N THR A 173 5.85 -5.36 -13.97
CA THR A 173 4.70 -6.23 -14.26
C THR A 173 3.67 -6.24 -13.13
N LEU A 174 2.41 -6.51 -13.49
CA LEU A 174 1.34 -6.69 -12.49
C LEU A 174 1.55 -7.97 -11.70
N GLU A 175 2.12 -8.99 -12.31
CA GLU A 175 2.45 -10.26 -11.70
C GLU A 175 3.44 -10.06 -10.53
N ASP A 176 4.49 -9.25 -10.72
CA ASP A 176 5.44 -8.90 -9.65
C ASP A 176 4.79 -8.01 -8.57
N ALA A 177 4.00 -7.01 -8.99
CA ALA A 177 3.29 -6.12 -8.07
C ALA A 177 2.26 -6.87 -7.19
N VAL A 178 1.54 -7.84 -7.74
CA VAL A 178 0.61 -8.70 -7.00
C VAL A 178 1.40 -9.69 -6.13
N GLY A 179 2.44 -10.32 -6.69
CA GLY A 179 3.28 -11.28 -5.97
C GLY A 179 3.96 -10.68 -4.74
N PHE A 180 4.29 -9.39 -4.77
CA PHE A 180 4.84 -8.64 -3.63
C PHE A 180 4.00 -8.79 -2.36
N TYR A 181 2.66 -8.79 -2.48
CA TYR A 181 1.75 -8.87 -1.34
C TYR A 181 1.81 -10.21 -0.59
N LEU A 182 2.30 -11.30 -1.20
CA LEU A 182 2.57 -12.57 -0.49
C LEU A 182 3.61 -12.36 0.62
N GLY A 183 4.69 -11.64 0.29
CA GLY A 183 5.76 -11.29 1.22
C GLY A 183 5.30 -10.29 2.26
N SER A 184 4.63 -9.20 1.85
CA SER A 184 4.14 -8.17 2.77
C SER A 184 3.11 -8.71 3.76
N SER A 185 2.22 -9.57 3.29
CA SER A 185 1.26 -10.27 4.14
C SER A 185 1.93 -11.16 5.19
N SER A 186 3.01 -11.85 4.80
CA SER A 186 3.79 -12.69 5.70
C SER A 186 4.58 -11.86 6.73
N ALA A 187 5.17 -10.75 6.30
CA ALA A 187 5.87 -9.81 7.19
C ALA A 187 4.91 -9.18 8.22
N GLU A 188 3.72 -8.74 7.77
CA GLU A 188 2.71 -8.18 8.66
C GLU A 188 2.21 -9.22 9.68
N ARG A 189 1.95 -10.47 9.27
CA ARG A 189 1.59 -11.55 10.21
C ARG A 189 2.70 -11.86 11.21
N ALA A 190 3.96 -11.71 10.81
CA ALA A 190 5.12 -11.90 11.68
C ALA A 190 5.41 -10.68 12.58
N GLY A 191 4.71 -9.55 12.38
CA GLY A 191 4.96 -8.30 13.11
C GLY A 191 6.29 -7.64 12.74
N THR A 192 6.86 -7.94 11.58
CA THR A 192 8.13 -7.37 11.12
C THR A 192 7.96 -6.19 10.17
N LEU A 193 6.71 -5.87 9.78
CA LEU A 193 6.37 -4.73 8.95
C LEU A 193 5.98 -3.54 9.82
N LEU A 194 6.73 -2.45 9.76
CA LEU A 194 6.44 -1.24 10.53
C LEU A 194 5.15 -0.58 10.02
N ASN A 195 4.20 -0.29 10.91
CA ASN A 195 2.94 0.42 10.58
C ASN A 195 2.16 -0.20 9.41
N GLY A 196 2.33 -1.49 9.16
CA GLY A 196 1.66 -2.19 8.07
C GLY A 196 0.15 -2.11 8.21
N VAL A 197 -0.56 -1.95 7.08
CA VAL A 197 -2.02 -1.95 7.14
C VAL A 197 -2.52 -3.32 7.59
N ASN A 198 -3.41 -3.32 8.60
CA ASN A 198 -3.94 -4.54 9.21
C ASN A 198 -4.55 -5.53 8.20
N ALA A 199 -5.12 -5.00 7.10
CA ALA A 199 -5.69 -5.79 6.01
C ALA A 199 -4.69 -6.77 5.35
N LEU A 200 -3.38 -6.48 5.40
CA LEU A 200 -2.34 -7.39 4.88
C LEU A 200 -2.37 -8.75 5.59
N ARG A 201 -2.74 -8.83 6.87
CA ARG A 201 -2.81 -10.09 7.63
C ARG A 201 -3.80 -11.08 7.01
N GLY A 202 -4.89 -10.56 6.45
CA GLY A 202 -5.98 -11.32 5.85
C GLY A 202 -5.72 -11.77 4.40
N ILE A 203 -4.62 -11.32 3.78
CA ILE A 203 -4.26 -11.77 2.43
C ILE A 203 -3.82 -13.24 2.49
N ALA A 204 -4.59 -14.10 1.82
CA ALA A 204 -4.35 -15.53 1.71
C ALA A 204 -4.19 -15.95 0.23
N LEU A 205 -3.38 -15.20 -0.51
CA LEU A 205 -3.03 -15.54 -1.90
C LEU A 205 -2.07 -16.73 -1.93
N LEU A 206 -2.26 -17.60 -2.91
CA LEU A 206 -1.32 -18.62 -3.32
C LEU A 206 -0.66 -18.19 -4.65
N PRO A 207 0.52 -18.75 -5.01
CA PRO A 207 1.15 -18.46 -6.30
C PRO A 207 0.23 -18.71 -7.51
N GLY A 208 -0.67 -19.70 -7.41
CA GLY A 208 -1.66 -20.00 -8.45
C GLY A 208 -2.75 -18.93 -8.62
N ASP A 209 -2.96 -18.06 -7.63
CA ASP A 209 -4.00 -17.02 -7.65
C ASP A 209 -3.54 -15.75 -8.37
N ILE A 210 -2.23 -15.59 -8.62
CA ILE A 210 -1.68 -14.38 -9.24
C ILE A 210 -2.22 -14.19 -10.65
N ALA A 211 -2.17 -15.22 -11.50
CA ALA A 211 -2.63 -15.13 -12.88
C ALA A 211 -4.12 -14.73 -13.02
N PRO A 212 -5.08 -15.38 -12.32
CA PRO A 212 -6.49 -14.96 -12.40
C PRO A 212 -6.72 -13.56 -11.80
N LEU A 213 -6.01 -13.18 -10.73
CA LEU A 213 -6.12 -11.84 -10.17
C LEU A 213 -5.60 -10.77 -11.14
N VAL A 214 -4.47 -11.01 -11.80
CA VAL A 214 -3.94 -10.09 -12.82
C VAL A 214 -4.87 -10.00 -14.03
N ALA A 215 -5.49 -11.11 -14.46
CA ALA A 215 -6.49 -11.08 -15.52
C ALA A 215 -7.70 -10.21 -15.13
N PHE A 216 -8.16 -10.29 -13.88
CA PHE A 216 -9.20 -9.40 -13.36
C PHE A 216 -8.75 -7.93 -13.37
N LEU A 217 -7.56 -7.60 -12.88
CA LEU A 217 -7.03 -6.23 -12.89
C LEU A 217 -6.94 -5.67 -14.32
N LYS A 218 -6.51 -6.48 -15.29
CA LYS A 218 -6.47 -6.10 -16.71
C LYS A 218 -7.87 -5.86 -17.31
N SER A 219 -8.91 -6.49 -16.76
CA SER A 219 -10.31 -6.21 -17.16
C SER A 219 -10.86 -4.88 -16.64
N LEU A 220 -10.12 -4.18 -15.77
CA LEU A 220 -10.49 -2.85 -15.25
C LEU A 220 -9.93 -1.70 -16.11
N ASN A 221 -9.23 -2.00 -17.20
CA ASN A 221 -8.80 -0.99 -18.16
C ASN A 221 -9.98 -0.59 -19.07
N GLU A 222 -10.05 0.69 -19.39
CA GLU A 222 -10.94 1.23 -20.40
C GLU A 222 -10.34 1.04 -21.80
N ASP A 223 -11.23 0.80 -22.77
CA ASP A 223 -10.85 0.79 -24.18
C ASP A 223 -10.78 2.24 -24.68
N TYR A 224 -9.58 2.82 -24.67
CA TYR A 224 -9.35 4.13 -25.31
C TYR A 224 -9.34 3.94 -26.83
N GLN A 225 -10.41 4.36 -27.52
CA GLN A 225 -10.49 4.46 -28.99
C GLN A 225 -10.39 5.90 -29.46
#